data_AF-A0A4U3MC51-F1
#
_entry.id   AF-A0A4U3MC51-F1
#
_cell.length_a   1.000
_cell.length_b   1.000
_cell.length_c   1.000
_cell.angle_alpha   90.00
_cell.angle_beta   90.00
_cell.angle_gamma   90.00
#
_symmetry.space_group_name_H-M   'P 1'
#
loop_
_entity.id
_entity.type
_entity.pdbx_description
1 polymer ?
#
loop_
_entity_poly.entity_id
_entity_poly.type
_entity_poly.pdbx_seq_one_letter_code
_entity_poly.pdbx_strand_id
1 'polypeptide(L)' 'MFEITAEQIMLNQSYASWEEALAASGELLLKNQLVTPDYVKAMYQRQQKVSVYIGNFVALPQP' A
#
# COMPACT_ATOMS: atom_id res chain seq x y z
N MET A 1 16.35 -8.20 11.53
CA MET A 1 14.98 -8.24 12.10
C MET A 1 14.22 -7.13 11.40
N PHE A 2 13.04 -7.38 10.86
CA PHE A 2 12.21 -6.31 10.29
C PHE A 2 11.56 -5.56 11.44
N GLU A 3 11.72 -4.24 11.45
CA GLU A 3 11.20 -3.36 12.48
C GLU A 3 10.19 -2.41 11.85
N ILE A 4 9.09 -2.19 12.56
CA ILE A 4 8.11 -1.17 12.19
C ILE A 4 8.55 0.13 12.82
N THR A 5 8.80 1.15 12.02
CA THR A 5 9.16 2.49 12.51
C THR A 5 7.96 3.45 12.41
N ALA A 6 7.98 4.54 13.18
CA ALA A 6 6.89 5.51 13.17
C ALA A 6 6.70 6.15 11.78
N GLU A 7 7.78 6.28 11.01
CA GLU A 7 7.79 6.83 9.64
C GLU A 7 7.09 5.92 8.62
N GLN A 8 6.76 4.68 9.01
CA GLN A 8 6.02 3.71 8.18
C GLN A 8 4.53 3.66 8.54
N ILE A 9 4.06 4.48 9.49
CA ILE A 9 2.68 4.47 9.97
C ILE A 9 2.02 5.81 9.66
N MET A 10 0.96 5.78 8.86
CA MET A 10 0.12 6.95 8.57
C MET A 10 -1.24 6.78 9.25
N LEU A 11 -1.52 7.56 10.29
CA LEU A 11 -2.79 7.53 11.03
C LEU A 11 -3.78 8.56 10.51
N ASN A 12 -5.08 8.34 10.72
CA ASN A 12 -6.16 9.29 10.38
C ASN A 12 -6.18 9.73 8.91
N GLN A 13 -5.80 8.82 8.00
CA GLN A 13 -5.87 9.07 6.57
C GLN A 13 -7.28 8.81 6.03
N SER A 14 -7.67 9.55 5.00
CA SER A 14 -8.92 9.35 4.28
C SER A 14 -8.67 9.57 2.79
N TYR A 15 -9.21 8.67 1.97
CA TYR A 15 -9.04 8.66 0.52
C TYR A 15 -10.40 8.43 -0.12
N ALA A 16 -10.65 9.04 -1.28
CA ALA A 16 -11.91 8.90 -1.99
C ALA A 16 -12.01 7.56 -2.75
N SER A 17 -10.88 6.90 -2.98
CA SER A 17 -10.79 5.68 -3.79
C SER A 17 -9.69 4.74 -3.29
N TRP A 18 -9.74 3.48 -3.72
CA TRP A 18 -8.69 2.52 -3.42
C TRP A 18 -7.40 2.87 -4.17
N GLU A 19 -7.50 3.52 -5.33
CA GLU A 19 -6.37 4.00 -6.11
C GLU A 19 -5.56 5.04 -5.34
N GLU A 20 -6.22 5.99 -4.69
CA GLU A 20 -5.58 7.01 -3.86
C GLU A 20 -4.93 6.41 -2.61
N ALA A 21 -5.62 5.48 -1.94
CA ALA A 21 -5.07 4.79 -0.78
C ALA A 21 -3.83 3.94 -1.16
N LEU A 22 -3.88 3.27 -2.31
CA LEU A 22 -2.79 2.45 -2.80
C LEU A 22 -1.61 3.32 -3.30
N ALA A 23 -1.89 4.49 -3.88
CA ALA A 23 -0.86 5.48 -4.23
C ALA A 23 -0.10 5.94 -2.99
N ALA A 24 -0.82 6.35 -1.94
CA ALA A 24 -0.22 6.83 -0.71
C ALA A 24 0.63 5.76 -0.01
N SER A 25 0.15 4.51 0.04
CA SER A 25 0.94 3.40 0.59
C SER A 25 2.18 3.08 -0.27
N GLY A 26 2.05 3.13 -1.60
CA GLY A 26 3.18 2.97 -2.52
C GLY A 26 4.23 4.07 -2.36
N GLU A 27 3.82 5.32 -2.25
CA GLU A 27 4.70 6.48 -1.98
C GLU A 27 5.44 6.33 -0.65
N LEU A 28 4.76 5.88 0.41
CA LEU A 28 5.37 5.62 1.70
C LEU A 28 6.47 4.56 1.60
N LEU A 29 6.21 3.46 0.89
CA LEU A 29 7.19 2.39 0.68
C LEU A 29 8.39 2.86 -0.15
N LEU A 30 8.15 3.65 -1.20
CA LEU A 30 9.20 4.23 -2.05
C LEU A 30 10.08 5.22 -1.27
N LYS A 31 9.47 6.11 -0.49
CA LYS A 31 10.17 7.10 0.35
C LYS A 31 11.10 6.42 1.36
N ASN A 32 10.67 5.28 1.91
CA ASN A 32 11.45 4.46 2.83
C ASN A 32 12.41 3.48 2.11
N GLN A 33 12.54 3.55 0.78
CA GLN A 33 13.41 2.70 -0.04
C GLN A 33 13.16 1.19 0.13
N LEU A 34 11.91 0.81 0.43
CA LEU A 34 11.51 -0.58 0.68
C LEU A 34 11.12 -1.31 -0.61
N VAL A 35 10.75 -0.57 -1.66
CA VAL A 35 10.23 -1.11 -2.93
C VAL A 35 10.70 -0.27 -4.12
N THR A 36 10.39 -0.72 -5.33
CA THR A 36 10.63 0.01 -6.59
C THR A 36 9.34 0.56 -7.20
N PRO A 37 9.40 1.50 -8.16
CA PRO A 37 8.19 1.98 -8.85
C PRO A 37 7.40 0.85 -9.55
N ASP A 38 8.10 -0.14 -10.10
CA ASP A 38 7.46 -1.31 -10.72
C ASP A 38 6.72 -2.19 -9.71
N TYR A 39 7.20 -2.26 -8.46
CA TYR A 39 6.49 -2.95 -7.39
C TYR A 39 5.13 -2.31 -7.11
N VAL A 40 5.10 -0.97 -7.01
CA VAL A 40 3.84 -0.23 -6.81
C VAL A 40 2.89 -0.44 -7.99
N LYS A 41 3.41 -0.39 -9.23
CA LYS A 41 2.63 -0.70 -10.43
C LYS A 41 2.03 -2.11 -10.38
N ALA A 42 2.78 -3.10 -9.91
CA ALA A 42 2.29 -4.47 -9.76
C ALA A 42 1.18 -4.57 -8.69
N MET A 43 1.27 -3.84 -7.57
CA MET A 43 0.21 -3.77 -6.56
C MET A 43 -1.13 -3.30 -7.16
N TYR A 44 -1.11 -2.30 -8.05
CA TYR A 44 -2.31 -1.86 -8.80
C TYR A 44 -2.86 -2.98 -9.68
N GLN A 45 -1.99 -3.62 -10.47
CA GLN A 45 -2.40 -4.70 -11.38
C GLN A 45 -3.04 -5.86 -10.61
N ARG A 46 -2.51 -6.19 -9.42
CA ARG A 46 -3.04 -7.22 -8.55
C ARG A 46 -4.43 -6.88 -8.04
N GLN A 47 -4.63 -5.66 -7.53
CA GLN A 47 -5.91 -5.19 -7.02
C GLN A 47 -6.99 -5.15 -8.10
N GLN A 48 -6.64 -4.74 -9.33
CA GLN A 48 -7.55 -4.72 -10.47
C GLN A 48 -7.98 -6.13 -10.91
N LYS A 49 -7.08 -7.12 -10.79
CA LYS A 49 -7.39 -8.52 -11.14
C LYS A 49 -8.26 -9.20 -10.10
N VAL A 50 -7.93 -9.00 -8.82
CA VAL A 50 -8.70 -9.56 -7.70
C VAL A 50 -8.43 -8.74 -6.44
N SER A 51 -9.49 -8.46 -5.70
CA SER A 51 -9.40 -7.66 -4.47
C SER A 51 -8.34 -8.22 -3.51
N VAL A 52 -7.54 -7.32 -2.94
CA VAL A 52 -6.58 -7.59 -1.84
C VAL A 52 -7.20 -7.32 -0.47
N TYR A 53 -8.51 -7.05 -0.42
CA TYR A 53 -9.28 -7.01 0.81
C TYR A 53 -9.42 -8.42 1.39
N ILE A 54 -8.98 -8.59 2.63
CA ILE A 54 -8.96 -9.90 3.30
C ILE A 54 -10.05 -10.06 4.37
N GLY A 55 -10.91 -9.05 4.55
CA GLY A 55 -11.92 -9.02 5.60
C GLY A 55 -11.51 -8.17 6.80
N ASN A 56 -12.43 -8.01 7.76
CA ASN A 56 -12.21 -7.28 9.01
C ASN A 56 -11.61 -5.87 8.83
N PHE A 57 -12.05 -5.14 7.79
CA PHE A 57 -11.56 -3.79 7.48
C PHE A 57 -10.06 -3.72 7.14
N VAL A 58 -9.46 -4.84 6.71
CA VAL A 58 -8.04 -4.93 6.31
C VAL A 58 -7.89 -5.27 4.84
N ALA A 59 -7.01 -4.55 4.15
CA ALA A 59 -6.50 -4.89 2.83
C ALA A 59 -4.97 -5.03 2.90
N LEU A 60 -4.41 -5.95 2.12
CA LEU A 60 -2.96 -6.20 2.06
C LEU A 60 -2.44 -6.04 0.62
N PRO A 61 -2.27 -4.80 0.13
CA PRO A 61 -1.72 -4.55 -1.20
C PRO A 61 -0.31 -5.15 -1.35
N GLN A 62 -0.14 -5.98 -2.36
CA GLN A 62 1.12 -6.60 -2.79
C GLN A 62 1.00 -6.92 -4.30
N PRO A 63 2.11 -7.14 -5.03
CA PRO A 63 2.12 -7.47 -6.45
C PRO A 63 1.24 -8.63 -6.94
#